data_AF-A0A932FXH4-F1
#
_entry.id   AF-A0A932FXH4-F1
#
_cell.length_a   1.000
_cell.length_b   1.000
_cell.length_c   1.000
_cell.angle_alpha   90.00
_cell.angle_beta   90.00
_cell.angle_gamma   90.00
#
_symmetry.space_group_name_H-M   'P 1'
#
loop_
_entity.id
_entity.type
_entity.pdbx_description
1 polymer ?
#
loop_
_entity_poly.entity_id
_entity_poly.type
_entity_poly.pdbx_seq_one_letter_code
_entity_poly.pdbx_strand_id
1 'polypeptide(L)'
;MIKELRCQCGAGVMECRSALVEAGGDMAKALDILKARGFIKAEKSAGRATAQGLIESYIHTGGRIGVLVEVKCETDFVARTADFKELAHCLALQIAALAPKYVSADEVPPGADADPQQACLLLQPYIKEPTRTVNDLVVEVIAKTGENIRVTRFARFELGEQ
;
A
#
# COMPACT_ATOMS: atom_id res chain seq x y z
N MET A 1 0.92 19.05 -14.34
CA MET A 1 0.51 18.24 -15.51
C MET A 1 1.22 16.89 -15.61
N ILE A 2 2.26 16.62 -16.41
CA ILE A 2 2.81 15.23 -16.53
C ILE A 2 3.36 14.68 -15.20
N LYS A 3 4.14 15.49 -14.47
CA LYS A 3 4.70 15.12 -13.15
C LYS A 3 3.59 14.80 -12.13
N GLU A 4 2.49 15.54 -12.21
CA GLU A 4 1.34 15.46 -11.31
C GLU A 4 0.47 14.24 -11.63
N LEU A 5 0.21 13.98 -12.92
CA LEU A 5 -0.50 12.78 -13.37
C LEU A 5 0.28 11.52 -12.97
N ARG A 6 1.61 11.53 -13.16
CA ARG A 6 2.49 10.45 -12.73
C ARG A 6 2.48 10.26 -11.20
N CYS A 7 2.37 11.33 -10.43
CA CYS A 7 2.25 11.26 -8.98
C CYS A 7 0.95 10.55 -8.55
N GLN A 8 -0.12 10.69 -9.33
CA GLN A 8 -1.42 10.09 -9.06
C GLN A 8 -1.59 8.66 -9.57
N CYS A 9 -0.95 8.29 -10.69
CA CYS A 9 -1.18 6.99 -11.35
C CYS A 9 0.01 6.04 -11.39
N GLY A 10 1.23 6.52 -11.12
CA GLY A 10 2.46 5.71 -11.21
C GLY A 10 2.86 5.24 -12.61
N ALA A 11 2.19 5.72 -13.67
CA ALA A 11 2.52 5.37 -15.05
C ALA A 11 3.81 6.05 -15.54
N GLY A 12 4.44 5.46 -16.56
CA GLY A 12 5.67 5.98 -17.16
C GLY A 12 5.46 7.35 -17.82
N VAL A 13 6.56 8.09 -18.01
CA VAL A 13 6.52 9.49 -18.52
C VAL A 13 5.90 9.57 -19.92
N MET A 14 6.14 8.56 -20.76
CA MET A 14 5.61 8.50 -22.12
C MET A 14 4.11 8.21 -22.15
N GLU A 15 3.63 7.33 -21.27
CA GLU A 15 2.23 6.96 -21.12
C GLU A 15 1.41 8.13 -20.58
N CYS A 16 1.91 8.81 -19.54
CA CYS A 16 1.29 10.03 -19.02
C CYS A 16 1.22 11.14 -20.07
N ARG A 17 2.28 11.30 -20.88
CA ARG A 17 2.29 12.26 -21.97
C ARG A 17 1.28 11.90 -23.05
N SER A 18 1.22 10.64 -23.48
CA SER A 18 0.27 10.16 -24.49
C SER A 18 -1.17 10.31 -24.03
N ALA A 19 -1.48 9.93 -22.79
CA ALA A 19 -2.82 10.07 -22.22
C ALA A 19 -3.25 11.53 -22.09
N LEU A 20 -2.34 12.43 -21.73
CA LEU A 20 -2.64 13.87 -21.69
C LEU A 20 -2.88 14.49 -23.05
N VAL A 21 -2.13 14.06 -24.08
CA VAL A 21 -2.34 14.53 -25.46
C VAL A 21 -3.72 14.10 -25.96
N GLU A 22 -4.11 12.86 -25.70
CA GLU A 22 -5.40 12.31 -26.13
C GLU A 22 -6.58 12.83 -25.31
N ALA A 23 -6.36 13.14 -24.03
CA ALA A 23 -7.33 13.82 -23.18
C ALA A 23 -7.42 15.34 -23.47
N GLY A 24 -6.61 15.88 -24.38
CA GLY A 24 -6.59 17.32 -24.67
C GLY A 24 -6.14 18.18 -23.48
N GLY A 25 -5.31 17.62 -22.59
CA GLY A 25 -4.84 18.27 -21.36
C GLY A 25 -5.78 18.12 -20.15
N ASP A 26 -6.91 17.44 -20.30
CA ASP A 26 -7.84 17.13 -19.20
C ASP A 26 -7.28 16.00 -18.32
N MET A 27 -6.98 16.32 -17.06
CA MET A 27 -6.37 15.39 -16.11
C MET A 27 -7.29 14.22 -15.73
N ALA A 28 -8.60 14.47 -15.58
CA ALA A 28 -9.55 13.43 -15.18
C ALA A 28 -9.71 12.40 -16.30
N LYS A 29 -9.88 12.87 -17.54
CA LYS A 29 -9.92 12.00 -18.72
C LYS A 29 -8.59 11.27 -18.95
N ALA A 30 -7.46 11.93 -18.74
CA ALA A 30 -6.16 11.28 -18.86
C ALA A 30 -6.01 10.13 -17.85
N LEU A 31 -6.54 10.29 -16.63
CA LEU A 31 -6.55 9.23 -15.63
C LEU A 31 -7.42 8.05 -16.07
N ASP A 32 -8.62 8.30 -16.62
CA ASP A 32 -9.50 7.24 -17.11
C ASP A 32 -8.93 6.51 -18.33
N ILE A 33 -8.25 7.23 -19.23
CA ILE A 33 -7.50 6.63 -20.35
C ILE A 33 -6.38 5.73 -19.82
N LEU A 34 -5.64 6.18 -18.81
CA LEU A 34 -4.59 5.36 -18.19
C LEU A 34 -5.16 4.14 -17.46
N LYS A 35 -6.38 4.23 -16.89
CA LYS A 35 -7.08 3.09 -16.29
C LYS A 35 -7.51 2.09 -17.36
N ALA A 36 -8.20 2.56 -18.39
CA ALA A 36 -8.68 1.74 -19.49
C ALA A 36 -7.55 1.01 -20.23
N ARG A 37 -6.37 1.64 -20.32
CA ARG A 37 -5.16 1.05 -20.93
C ARG A 37 -4.37 0.13 -19.99
N GLY A 38 -4.78 0.00 -18.73
CA GLY A 38 -4.09 -0.82 -17.73
C GLY A 38 -2.70 -0.29 -17.37
N PHE A 39 -2.47 1.02 -17.55
CA PHE A 39 -1.26 1.72 -17.08
C PHE A 39 -1.40 2.20 -15.64
N ILE A 40 -2.62 2.28 -15.11
CA ILE A 40 -2.85 2.28 -13.67
C ILE A 40 -2.53 0.86 -13.17
N LYS A 41 -1.28 0.70 -12.75
CA LYS A 41 -0.63 -0.55 -12.35
C LYS A 41 -1.04 -1.01 -10.95
N ALA A 42 -2.30 -0.86 -10.55
CA ALA A 42 -2.77 -1.53 -9.33
C ALA A 42 -2.97 -3.03 -9.60
N GLU A 43 -3.60 -3.41 -10.72
CA GLU A 43 -3.94 -4.82 -11.00
C GLU A 43 -2.85 -5.62 -11.72
N LYS A 44 -2.06 -5.03 -12.63
CA LYS A 44 -0.98 -5.77 -13.31
C LYS A 44 0.23 -6.08 -12.43
N SER A 45 0.39 -5.39 -11.30
CA SER A 45 1.38 -5.80 -10.29
C SER A 45 0.92 -7.08 -9.56
N ALA A 46 -0.40 -7.33 -9.50
CA ALA A 46 -1.16 -8.54 -9.16
C ALA A 46 -0.50 -9.90 -9.47
N GLY A 47 0.11 -10.00 -10.65
CA GLY A 47 0.68 -11.23 -11.19
C GLY A 47 2.21 -11.33 -11.12
N ARG A 48 2.92 -10.26 -10.73
CA ARG A 48 4.38 -10.30 -10.60
C ARG A 48 4.76 -11.01 -9.31
N ALA A 49 5.57 -12.07 -9.41
CA ALA A 49 6.01 -12.85 -8.27
C ALA A 49 6.85 -11.98 -7.32
N THR A 50 6.30 -11.66 -6.15
CA THR A 50 7.02 -10.99 -5.07
C THR A 50 7.61 -12.06 -4.16
N ALA A 51 8.87 -12.44 -4.40
CA ALA A 51 9.56 -13.48 -3.63
C ALA A 51 10.52 -12.89 -2.57
N GLN A 52 10.86 -11.60 -2.68
CA GLN A 52 11.72 -10.88 -1.76
C GLN A 52 10.89 -9.99 -0.82
N GLY A 53 11.51 -9.39 0.20
CA GLY A 53 10.80 -8.54 1.15
C GLY A 53 11.48 -8.41 2.50
N LEU A 54 10.70 -7.99 3.50
CA LEU A 54 11.11 -7.83 4.89
C LEU A 54 10.01 -8.33 5.83
N ILE A 55 10.42 -8.97 6.92
CA ILE A 55 9.59 -9.12 8.12
C ILE A 55 9.98 -7.98 9.06
N GLU A 56 9.08 -7.02 9.25
CA GLU A 56 9.29 -5.93 10.20
C GLU A 56 8.65 -6.29 11.55
N SER A 57 9.38 -6.04 12.62
CA SER A 57 8.92 -6.25 13.98
C SER A 57 8.86 -4.93 14.73
N TYR A 58 7.74 -4.67 15.41
CA TYR A 58 7.59 -3.51 16.28
C TYR A 58 7.12 -3.93 17.67
N ILE A 59 7.84 -3.49 18.69
CA ILE A 59 7.47 -3.67 20.09
C ILE A 59 7.16 -2.29 20.67
N HIS A 60 5.91 -2.10 21.09
CA HIS A 60 5.50 -0.84 21.71
C HIS A 60 6.13 -0.67 23.10
N THR A 61 6.19 0.57 23.57
CA THR A 61 6.81 0.90 24.85
C THR A 61 6.21 0.07 26.00
N GLY A 62 7.08 -0.45 26.87
CA GLY A 62 6.69 -1.35 27.95
C GLY A 62 6.43 -2.80 27.53
N GLY A 63 6.62 -3.17 26.26
CA GLY A 63 6.58 -4.55 25.79
C GLY A 63 5.21 -5.22 25.83
N ARG A 64 4.14 -4.44 26.00
CA ARG A 64 2.77 -4.94 26.11
C ARG A 64 2.09 -5.22 24.77
N ILE A 65 2.54 -4.56 23.71
CA ILE A 65 2.04 -4.77 22.34
C ILE A 65 3.24 -5.14 21.47
N GLY A 66 3.11 -6.21 20.70
CA GLY A 66 4.09 -6.66 19.72
C GLY A 66 3.44 -6.90 18.36
N VAL A 67 4.10 -6.48 17.29
CA VAL A 67 3.64 -6.64 15.91
C VAL A 67 4.74 -7.26 15.05
N LEU A 68 4.33 -8.17 14.17
CA LEU A 68 5.11 -8.65 13.04
C LEU A 68 4.32 -8.39 11.76
N VAL A 69 4.96 -7.86 10.72
CA VAL A 69 4.34 -7.66 9.41
C VAL A 69 5.28 -8.13 8.28
N GLU A 70 4.74 -8.90 7.34
CA GLU A 70 5.44 -9.34 6.13
C GLU A 70 5.08 -8.45 4.95
N VAL A 71 6.08 -7.70 4.48
CA VAL A 71 5.97 -6.85 3.29
C VAL A 71 6.88 -7.40 2.20
N LYS A 72 6.32 -7.72 1.05
CA LYS A 72 7.02 -8.35 -0.08
C LYS A 72 7.24 -7.36 -1.22
N CYS A 73 8.35 -7.52 -1.92
CA CYS A 73 8.71 -6.81 -3.15
C CYS A 73 9.27 -7.80 -4.20
N GLU A 74 9.66 -7.30 -5.37
CA GLU A 74 10.17 -8.14 -6.47
C GLU A 74 11.65 -8.49 -6.25
N THR A 75 12.47 -7.51 -5.86
CA THR A 75 13.93 -7.69 -5.68
C THR A 75 14.39 -7.42 -4.26
N ASP A 76 15.54 -8.00 -3.89
CA ASP A 76 16.18 -7.77 -2.59
C ASP A 76 16.82 -6.37 -2.49
N PHE A 77 17.12 -5.74 -3.63
CA PHE A 77 17.58 -4.35 -3.69
C PHE A 77 16.56 -3.39 -3.10
N VAL A 78 15.28 -3.49 -3.51
CA VAL A 78 14.22 -2.63 -2.97
C VAL A 78 13.98 -2.89 -1.49
N ALA A 79 14.00 -4.15 -1.05
CA ALA A 79 13.83 -4.52 0.35
C ALA A 79 14.84 -3.83 1.30
N ARG A 80 16.00 -3.40 0.79
CA ARG A 80 17.06 -2.76 1.58
C ARG A 80 16.99 -1.23 1.60
N THR A 81 16.17 -0.63 0.73
CA THR A 81 16.03 0.83 0.61
C THR A 81 15.40 1.46 1.85
N ALA A 82 15.70 2.73 2.10
CA ALA A 82 15.12 3.48 3.21
C ALA A 82 13.60 3.61 3.08
N ASP A 83 13.09 3.91 1.88
CA ASP A 83 11.66 4.05 1.62
C ASP A 83 10.88 2.76 1.93
N PHE A 84 11.43 1.59 1.55
CA PHE A 84 10.78 0.31 1.83
C PHE A 84 10.77 -0.05 3.31
N LYS A 85 11.89 0.19 4.01
CA LYS A 85 12.00 -0.02 5.46
C LYS A 85 11.08 0.91 6.24
N GLU A 86 11.01 2.17 5.84
CA GLU A 86 10.11 3.15 6.46
C GLU A 86 8.63 2.76 6.26
N LEU A 87 8.26 2.28 5.06
CA LEU A 87 6.92 1.75 4.82
C LEU A 87 6.60 0.58 5.75
N ALA A 88 7.49 -0.41 5.83
CA ALA A 88 7.29 -1.57 6.70
C ALA A 88 7.16 -1.17 8.17
N HIS A 89 7.99 -0.23 8.63
CA HIS A 89 7.92 0.32 9.97
C HIS A 89 6.59 1.06 10.24
N CYS A 90 6.16 1.91 9.30
CA CYS A 90 4.89 2.62 9.39
C CYS A 90 3.69 1.67 9.43
N LEU A 91 3.71 0.59 8.65
CA LEU A 91 2.70 -0.47 8.69
C LEU A 91 2.67 -1.15 10.07
N ALA A 92 3.84 -1.46 10.65
CA ALA A 92 3.90 -2.07 11.97
C ALA A 92 3.32 -1.15 13.06
N LEU A 93 3.62 0.17 13.00
CA LEU A 93 3.03 1.17 13.90
C LEU A 93 1.51 1.28 13.73
N GLN A 94 1.03 1.29 12.48
CA GLN A 94 -0.39 1.33 12.15
C GLN A 94 -1.14 0.13 12.76
N ILE A 95 -0.59 -1.09 12.58
CA ILE A 95 -1.17 -2.32 13.10
C ILE A 95 -1.19 -2.29 14.63
N ALA A 96 -0.11 -1.83 15.27
CA ALA A 96 -0.04 -1.74 16.72
C ALA A 96 -1.14 -0.81 17.28
N ALA A 97 -1.38 0.32 16.60
CA ALA A 97 -2.31 1.35 17.04
C ALA A 97 -3.79 1.03 16.78
N LEU A 98 -4.14 0.52 15.59
CA LEU A 98 -5.54 0.37 15.17
C LEU A 98 -6.05 -1.08 15.14
N ALA A 99 -5.20 -2.06 15.44
CA ALA A 99 -5.58 -3.47 15.54
C ALA A 99 -6.47 -3.99 14.37
N PRO A 100 -6.06 -3.80 13.09
CA PRO A 100 -6.79 -4.38 11.96
C PRO A 100 -6.86 -5.90 12.10
N LYS A 101 -7.91 -6.50 11.53
CA LYS A 101 -8.13 -7.96 11.51
C LYS A 101 -7.71 -8.59 10.19
N TYR A 102 -7.79 -7.83 9.11
CA TYR A 102 -7.53 -8.27 7.74
C TYR A 102 -6.55 -7.35 7.04
N VAL A 103 -5.86 -7.84 6.01
CA VAL A 103 -5.00 -6.98 5.18
C VAL A 103 -5.84 -6.14 4.23
N SER A 104 -6.72 -6.78 3.46
CA SER A 104 -7.60 -6.14 2.46
C SER A 104 -9.07 -6.54 2.66
N ALA A 105 -9.95 -5.88 1.91
CA ALA A 105 -11.39 -6.18 1.92
C ALA A 105 -11.73 -7.59 1.41
N ASP A 106 -10.90 -8.16 0.54
CA ASP A 106 -11.12 -9.48 -0.05
C ASP A 106 -10.95 -10.63 0.96
N GLU A 107 -10.25 -10.35 2.07
CA GLU A 107 -10.06 -11.31 3.17
C GLU A 107 -11.22 -11.30 4.16
N VAL A 108 -12.16 -10.35 4.04
CA VAL A 108 -13.30 -10.22 4.96
C VAL A 108 -14.33 -11.31 4.64
N PRO A 109 -14.70 -12.16 5.60
CA PRO A 109 -15.73 -13.17 5.40
C PRO A 109 -17.09 -12.55 5.02
N PRO A 110 -17.82 -13.13 4.06
CA PRO A 110 -19.18 -12.68 3.73
C PRO A 110 -20.08 -12.75 4.98
N GLY A 111 -20.72 -11.63 5.32
CA GLY A 111 -21.60 -11.52 6.49
C GLY A 111 -20.91 -11.13 7.80
N ALA A 112 -19.63 -10.77 7.78
CA ALA A 112 -18.99 -10.15 8.94
C ALA A 112 -19.57 -8.75 9.20
N ASP A 113 -20.04 -8.52 10.43
CA ASP A 113 -20.46 -7.18 10.90
C ASP A 113 -19.22 -6.41 11.37
N ALA A 114 -18.44 -5.93 10.41
CA ALA A 114 -17.24 -5.15 10.67
C ALA A 114 -17.12 -4.02 9.66
N ASP A 115 -16.86 -2.80 10.16
CA ASP A 115 -16.54 -1.65 9.30
C ASP A 115 -15.23 -1.94 8.55
N PRO A 116 -15.24 -2.02 7.20
CA PRO A 116 -14.03 -2.31 6.41
C PRO A 116 -12.90 -1.30 6.65
N GLN A 117 -13.22 -0.04 6.94
CA GLN A 117 -12.21 0.99 7.20
C GLN A 117 -11.52 0.82 8.55
N GLN A 118 -12.10 0.06 9.47
CA GLN A 118 -11.49 -0.28 10.76
C GLN A 118 -10.84 -1.66 10.72
N ALA A 119 -11.50 -2.62 10.08
CA ALA A 119 -11.07 -4.02 10.08
C ALA A 119 -9.94 -4.32 9.08
N CYS A 120 -9.84 -3.59 7.96
CA CYS A 120 -8.87 -3.86 6.91
C CYS A 120 -7.73 -2.86 6.93
N LEU A 121 -6.50 -3.33 7.14
CA LEU A 121 -5.29 -2.51 7.22
C LEU A 121 -5.17 -1.54 6.05
N LEU A 122 -5.32 -2.01 4.80
CA LEU A 122 -5.13 -1.18 3.62
C LEU A 122 -6.19 -0.07 3.45
N LEU A 123 -7.37 -0.24 4.04
CA LEU A 123 -8.46 0.74 3.98
C LEU A 123 -8.42 1.75 5.13
N GLN A 124 -7.63 1.49 6.17
CA GLN A 124 -7.54 2.38 7.32
C GLN A 124 -6.96 3.75 6.92
N PRO A 125 -7.47 4.85 7.54
CA PRO A 125 -6.76 6.12 7.56
C PRO A 125 -5.39 5.95 8.22
N TYR A 126 -4.37 6.58 7.65
CA TYR A 126 -3.02 6.49 8.19
C TYR A 126 -2.88 7.33 9.46
N ILE A 127 -2.38 6.71 10.54
CA ILE A 127 -2.30 7.37 11.86
C ILE A 127 -1.49 8.68 11.88
N LYS A 128 -0.48 8.83 11.03
CA LYS A 128 0.33 10.07 10.97
C LYS A 128 -0.27 11.12 10.03
N GLU A 129 -1.10 10.72 9.07
CA GLU A 129 -1.72 11.61 8.08
C GLU A 129 -3.11 11.06 7.68
N PRO A 130 -4.17 11.35 8.47
CA PRO A 130 -5.49 10.72 8.31
C PRO A 130 -6.23 11.07 7.00
N THR A 131 -5.74 12.05 6.24
CA THR A 131 -6.26 12.38 4.91
C THR A 131 -5.90 11.34 3.85
N ARG A 132 -5.00 10.41 4.17
CA ARG A 132 -4.55 9.34 3.29
C ARG A 132 -4.83 7.98 3.93
N THR A 133 -5.04 6.98 3.08
CA THR A 133 -5.14 5.59 3.51
C THR A 133 -3.77 4.93 3.58
N VAL A 134 -3.68 3.81 4.29
CA VAL A 134 -2.48 2.96 4.29
C VAL A 134 -2.14 2.47 2.89
N ASN A 135 -3.15 2.13 2.07
CA ASN A 135 -2.93 1.74 0.68
C ASN A 135 -2.25 2.85 -0.13
N ASP A 136 -2.58 4.12 0.10
CA ASP A 136 -1.95 5.24 -0.58
C ASP A 136 -0.44 5.34 -0.29
N LEU A 137 0.00 4.94 0.91
CA LEU A 137 1.43 4.85 1.23
C LEU A 137 2.11 3.74 0.44
N VAL A 138 1.48 2.58 0.35
CA VAL A 138 2.01 1.44 -0.41
C VAL A 138 2.13 1.82 -1.90
N VAL A 139 1.09 2.44 -2.47
CA VAL A 139 1.08 2.91 -3.86
C VAL A 139 2.15 3.97 -4.10
N GLU A 140 2.37 4.88 -3.17
CA GLU A 140 3.44 5.89 -3.27
C GLU A 140 4.82 5.24 -3.38
N VAL A 141 5.12 4.24 -2.55
CA VAL A 141 6.41 3.54 -2.59
C VAL A 141 6.53 2.66 -3.84
N ILE A 142 5.45 2.03 -4.30
CA ILE A 142 5.40 1.35 -5.61
C ILE A 142 5.77 2.33 -6.73
N ALA A 143 5.20 3.55 -6.73
CA ALA A 143 5.47 4.55 -7.74
C ALA A 143 6.92 5.07 -7.70
N LYS A 144 7.52 5.16 -6.50
CA LYS A 144 8.93 5.56 -6.30
C LYS A 144 9.92 4.48 -6.74
N THR A 145 9.63 3.22 -6.41
CA THR A 145 10.55 2.08 -6.65
C THR A 145 10.35 1.42 -8.00
N GLY A 146 9.16 1.51 -8.59
CA GLY A 146 8.78 0.81 -9.83
C GLY A 146 8.47 -0.69 -9.64
N GLU A 147 8.59 -1.21 -8.42
CA GLU A 147 8.31 -2.59 -8.07
C GLU A 147 6.91 -2.77 -7.49
N ASN A 148 6.34 -3.96 -7.68
CA ASN A 148 5.18 -4.39 -6.93
C ASN A 148 5.54 -4.56 -5.44
N ILE A 149 4.77 -3.95 -4.56
CA ILE A 149 4.89 -4.12 -3.10
C ILE A 149 3.57 -4.64 -2.57
N ARG A 150 3.62 -5.65 -1.70
CA ARG A 150 2.43 -6.22 -1.06
C ARG A 150 2.63 -6.46 0.41
N VAL A 151 1.64 -6.07 1.19
CA VAL A 151 1.46 -6.57 2.56
C VAL A 151 0.77 -7.93 2.43
N THR A 152 1.30 -8.96 3.07
CA THR A 152 0.78 -10.34 2.89
C THR A 152 0.18 -10.92 4.15
N ARG A 153 0.75 -10.62 5.31
CA ARG A 153 0.22 -11.02 6.61
C ARG A 153 0.83 -10.17 7.69
N PHE A 154 0.14 -10.11 8.81
CA PHE A 154 0.67 -9.56 10.04
C PHE A 154 0.17 -10.38 11.23
N ALA A 155 0.85 -10.23 12.35
CA ALA A 155 0.40 -10.69 13.65
C ALA A 155 0.54 -9.53 14.63
N ARG A 156 -0.49 -9.35 15.46
CA ARG A 156 -0.49 -8.40 16.58
C ARG A 156 -0.74 -9.20 17.84
N PHE A 157 0.04 -8.94 18.87
CA PHE A 157 -0.13 -9.50 20.20
C PHE A 157 -0.28 -8.34 21.17
N GLU A 158 -1.27 -8.41 22.04
CA GLU A 158 -1.43 -7.49 23.16
C GLU A 158 -1.61 -8.23 24.48
N LEU A 159 -0.87 -7.80 25.50
CA LEU A 159 -0.94 -8.39 26.83
C LEU A 159 -2.32 -8.12 27.46
N GLY A 160 -3.10 -9.18 27.60
CA GLY A 160 -4.44 -9.16 28.20
C GLY A 160 -5.58 -9.16 27.17
N GLU A 161 -5.27 -9.28 25.88
CA GLU A 161 -6.27 -9.51 24.84
C GLU A 161 -6.84 -10.93 24.97
N GLN A 162 -8.17 -11.06 24.99
CA GLN A 162 -8.92 -12.33 25.04
C GLN A 162 -9.59 -12.61 23.71
#